data_AF-A0A519Y6Q3-F1
#
_entry.id   AF-A0A519Y6Q3-F1
#
_cell.length_a   1.000
_cell.length_b   1.000
_cell.length_c   1.000
_cell.angle_alpha   90.00
_cell.angle_beta   90.00
_cell.angle_gamma   90.00
#
_symmetry.space_group_name_H-M   'P 1'
#
loop_
_entity.id
_entity.type
_entity.pdbx_description
1 polymer ?
#
loop_
_entity_poly.entity_id
_entity_poly.type
_entity_poly.pdbx_seq_one_letter_code
_entity_poly.pdbx_strand_id
1 'polypeptide(L)'
;MPNSLRLLSLLLFLFALPSEAQPMSQVAAAGITVSRIGVLPDRAYSWDQIHTDPTLAFRPVDSLRPAQARRYWLKLVLTNPSQYTAAAQLTVLPDLDNTLSYFDDDAQAWRTRRAGVAVPTDSQRVKGLLPLRLPGHATTPFYILVSLDPRAALPAAVRLQVSLETAAAAQKASFFYSTAWAVSLAILGLLLLTNLLAYVRFRDRITLYYISTQVGGMLYVTAYRGFFKVLWPTPIFSLLLPPTGLSHAYTFNNVLMHLSVGLLLGGFVQMTRAYLTTRVRLPRFDAGLRYALRAYLRLTVLIALVNVSGFYLESYTLRYDNLLVLGVLLLLLATAVEAYRQRLPLAPIYLLANALPMGFILLVAVYHVVVSFDNNGNLLLPDLAIISYALGFSAALSM
;
A
#
# COMPACT_ATOMS: atom_id res chain seq x y z
N MET A 1 25.12 6.63 -34.23
CA MET A 1 23.90 6.72 -33.40
C MET A 1 22.81 5.85 -34.04
N PRO A 2 22.50 4.65 -33.52
CA PRO A 2 21.12 4.16 -33.71
C PRO A 2 20.51 3.26 -32.60
N ASN A 3 21.29 2.60 -31.74
CA ASN A 3 20.72 1.52 -30.89
C ASN A 3 20.10 2.02 -29.58
N SER A 4 20.65 3.08 -28.99
CA SER A 4 20.12 3.67 -27.74
C SER A 4 18.78 4.39 -27.96
N LEU A 5 18.61 5.06 -29.10
CA LEU A 5 17.33 5.66 -29.49
C LEU A 5 16.27 4.58 -29.75
N ARG A 6 16.62 3.47 -30.40
CA ARG A 6 15.69 2.33 -30.60
C ARG A 6 15.26 1.70 -29.29
N LEU A 7 16.16 1.55 -28.32
CA LEU A 7 15.82 0.99 -27.00
C LEU A 7 14.87 1.93 -26.22
N LEU A 8 15.11 3.25 -26.29
CA LEU A 8 14.23 4.27 -25.71
C LEU A 8 12.86 4.28 -26.39
N SER A 9 12.81 4.18 -27.73
CA SER A 9 11.57 4.07 -28.50
C SER A 9 10.79 2.81 -28.16
N LEU A 10 11.47 1.66 -27.98
CA LEU A 10 10.83 0.40 -27.61
C LEU A 10 10.26 0.46 -26.19
N LEU A 11 10.98 1.09 -25.26
CA LEU A 11 10.49 1.36 -23.91
C LEU A 11 9.26 2.28 -23.94
N LEU A 12 9.32 3.39 -24.68
CA LEU A 12 8.18 4.29 -24.87
C LEU A 12 6.97 3.62 -25.54
N PHE A 13 7.21 2.67 -26.45
CA PHE A 13 6.15 1.89 -27.11
C PHE A 13 5.46 0.91 -26.14
N LEU A 14 6.21 0.29 -25.23
CA LEU A 14 5.64 -0.54 -24.15
C LEU A 14 4.77 0.28 -23.17
N PHE A 15 5.05 1.58 -23.03
CA PHE A 15 4.23 2.51 -22.24
C PHE A 15 3.00 3.06 -22.99
N ALA A 16 2.92 2.89 -24.31
CA ALA A 16 1.80 3.37 -25.13
C ALA A 16 0.66 2.33 -25.24
N LEU A 17 0.79 1.14 -24.64
CA LEU A 17 -0.30 0.20 -24.54
C LEU A 17 -1.40 0.83 -23.67
N PRO A 18 -2.62 1.04 -24.20
CA PRO A 18 -3.71 1.57 -23.39
C PRO A 18 -4.00 0.57 -22.28
N SER A 19 -3.65 0.94 -21.04
CA SER A 19 -4.23 0.27 -19.89
C SER A 19 -5.66 0.79 -19.81
N GLU A 20 -6.61 0.02 -20.32
CA GLU A 20 -7.99 0.17 -19.91
C GLU A 20 -8.06 -0.26 -18.43
N ALA A 21 -7.62 0.63 -17.55
CA ALA A 21 -7.97 0.58 -16.16
C ALA A 21 -9.48 0.79 -16.13
N GLN A 22 -10.22 -0.31 -16.10
CA GLN A 22 -11.65 -0.26 -15.87
C GLN A 22 -11.86 0.61 -14.64
N PRO A 23 -12.64 1.70 -14.72
CA PRO A 23 -12.96 2.46 -13.54
C PRO A 23 -13.53 1.48 -12.54
N MET A 24 -13.12 1.61 -11.28
CA MET A 24 -13.65 0.89 -10.13
C MET A 24 -15.09 1.39 -9.90
N SER A 25 -15.94 1.23 -10.91
CA SER A 25 -17.37 1.34 -10.83
C SER A 25 -17.78 0.26 -9.85
N GLN A 26 -18.61 0.62 -8.88
CA GLN A 26 -19.15 -0.26 -7.85
C GLN A 26 -19.52 -1.60 -8.50
N VAL A 27 -18.63 -2.60 -8.39
CA VAL A 27 -18.90 -3.93 -8.89
C VAL A 27 -19.94 -4.46 -7.92
N ALA A 28 -21.21 -4.28 -8.27
CA ALA A 28 -22.34 -4.86 -7.57
C ALA A 28 -22.06 -6.37 -7.50
N ALA A 29 -21.64 -6.81 -6.33
CA ALA A 29 -21.25 -8.17 -6.04
C ALA A 29 -22.41 -9.11 -6.38
N ALA A 30 -22.42 -9.72 -7.57
CA ALA A 30 -23.44 -10.68 -8.01
C ALA A 30 -24.90 -10.26 -7.72
N GLY A 31 -25.22 -8.97 -7.87
CA GLY A 31 -26.56 -8.42 -7.63
C GLY A 31 -26.95 -8.24 -6.15
N ILE A 32 -26.05 -8.48 -5.19
CA ILE A 32 -26.29 -8.12 -3.78
C ILE A 32 -26.38 -6.59 -3.67
N THR A 33 -27.44 -6.10 -3.02
CA THR A 33 -27.67 -4.67 -2.84
C THR A 33 -27.86 -4.29 -1.37
N VAL A 34 -27.35 -3.12 -1.00
CA VAL A 34 -27.67 -2.46 0.27
C VAL A 34 -28.95 -1.67 0.06
N SER A 35 -30.09 -2.18 0.51
CA SER A 35 -31.39 -1.53 0.26
C SER A 35 -31.66 -0.37 1.22
N ARG A 36 -31.16 -0.45 2.46
CA ARG A 36 -31.31 0.61 3.46
C ARG A 36 -30.15 0.65 4.44
N ILE A 37 -29.74 1.87 4.78
CA ILE A 37 -28.76 2.17 5.83
C ILE A 37 -29.46 3.08 6.84
N GLY A 38 -29.59 2.61 8.07
CA GLY A 38 -30.09 3.41 9.19
C GLY A 38 -29.01 3.58 10.24
N VAL A 39 -28.97 4.75 10.89
CA VAL A 39 -27.97 5.10 11.90
C VAL A 39 -28.64 5.55 13.18
N LEU A 40 -28.08 5.10 14.30
CA LEU A 40 -28.51 5.43 15.65
C LEU A 40 -27.26 5.80 16.48
N PRO A 41 -27.14 7.05 16.98
CA PRO A 41 -26.11 7.40 17.95
C PRO A 41 -26.21 6.52 19.20
N ASP A 42 -25.12 5.86 19.59
CA ASP A 42 -25.11 4.95 20.72
C ASP A 42 -25.20 5.69 22.05
N ARG A 43 -26.12 5.25 22.92
CA ARG A 43 -26.30 5.74 24.29
C ARG A 43 -26.00 4.65 25.32
N ALA A 44 -25.05 3.77 24.99
CA ALA A 44 -24.75 2.55 25.72
C ALA A 44 -25.91 1.54 25.71
N TYR A 45 -26.54 1.36 24.56
CA TYR A 45 -27.60 0.37 24.40
C TYR A 45 -27.05 -1.05 24.53
N SER A 46 -27.82 -1.95 25.15
CA SER A 46 -27.53 -3.38 25.13
C SER A 46 -27.82 -3.97 23.74
N TRP A 47 -27.21 -5.11 23.44
CA TRP A 47 -27.50 -5.83 22.20
C TRP A 47 -28.99 -6.18 22.06
N ASP A 48 -29.62 -6.63 23.15
CA ASP A 48 -31.03 -7.00 23.14
C ASP A 48 -31.93 -5.81 22.81
N GLN A 49 -31.61 -4.61 23.34
CA GLN A 49 -32.33 -3.38 22.98
C GLN A 49 -32.20 -3.08 21.49
N ILE A 50 -30.97 -3.10 20.95
CA ILE A 50 -30.71 -2.80 19.53
C ILE A 50 -31.46 -3.76 18.60
N HIS A 51 -31.56 -5.03 19.00
CA HIS A 51 -32.20 -6.06 18.18
C HIS A 51 -33.73 -6.07 18.30
N THR A 52 -34.27 -5.87 19.51
CA THR A 52 -35.69 -6.14 19.80
C THR A 52 -36.54 -4.89 20.02
N ASP A 53 -35.95 -3.75 20.40
CA ASP A 53 -36.72 -2.55 20.73
C ASP A 53 -37.13 -1.79 19.45
N PRO A 54 -38.43 -1.78 19.09
CA PRO A 54 -38.89 -1.10 17.89
C PRO A 54 -38.90 0.43 18.02
N THR A 55 -38.76 0.96 19.24
CA THR A 55 -38.77 2.41 19.49
C THR A 55 -37.46 3.09 19.10
N LEU A 56 -36.39 2.33 18.94
CA LEU A 56 -35.08 2.82 18.49
C LEU A 56 -35.13 3.22 17.01
N ALA A 57 -35.21 4.52 16.76
CA ALA A 57 -35.33 5.08 15.42
C ALA A 57 -33.97 5.18 14.70
N PHE A 58 -33.65 4.17 13.88
CA PHE A 58 -32.54 4.24 12.93
C PHE A 58 -32.88 5.16 11.75
N ARG A 59 -32.18 6.30 11.65
CA ARG A 59 -32.43 7.33 10.64
C ARG A 59 -31.44 7.22 9.48
N PRO A 60 -31.86 7.46 8.22
CA PRO A 60 -30.92 7.57 7.12
C PRO A 60 -30.06 8.82 7.30
N VAL A 61 -28.73 8.67 7.21
CA VAL A 61 -27.77 9.78 7.23
C VAL A 61 -26.59 9.45 6.32
N ASP A 62 -26.00 10.50 5.74
CA ASP A 62 -24.82 10.35 4.86
C ASP A 62 -23.49 10.53 5.62
N SER A 63 -23.56 10.96 6.88
CA SER A 63 -22.38 11.27 7.70
C SER A 63 -22.64 11.02 9.19
N LEU A 64 -21.61 10.55 9.89
CA LEU A 64 -21.54 10.47 11.34
C LEU A 64 -21.05 11.82 11.89
N ARG A 65 -21.58 12.27 13.04
CA ARG A 65 -21.32 13.61 13.59
C ARG A 65 -20.67 13.49 14.97
N PRO A 66 -19.33 13.50 15.10
CA PRO A 66 -18.64 13.21 16.37
C PRO A 66 -19.07 14.05 17.58
N ALA A 67 -19.69 15.22 17.37
CA ALA A 67 -20.29 16.04 18.42
C ALA A 67 -21.57 15.44 19.04
N GLN A 68 -22.30 14.58 18.32
CA GLN A 68 -23.53 13.92 18.80
C GLN A 68 -23.22 12.64 19.59
N ALA A 69 -22.31 11.81 19.07
CA ALA A 69 -21.84 10.60 19.72
C ALA A 69 -20.46 10.18 19.18
N ARG A 70 -19.78 9.32 19.94
CA ARG A 70 -18.52 8.68 19.52
C ARG A 70 -18.71 7.25 19.03
N ARG A 71 -19.88 6.67 19.26
CA ARG A 71 -20.25 5.32 18.83
C ARG A 71 -21.60 5.38 18.13
N TYR A 72 -21.76 4.60 17.08
CA TYR A 72 -22.96 4.58 16.26
C TYR A 72 -23.34 3.15 15.93
N TRP A 73 -24.62 2.83 16.12
CA TRP A 73 -25.19 1.63 15.57
C TRP A 73 -25.67 1.89 14.15
N LEU A 74 -25.25 1.05 13.22
CA LEU A 74 -25.76 0.97 11.88
C LEU A 74 -26.68 -0.24 11.78
N LYS A 75 -27.84 -0.05 11.16
CA LYS A 75 -28.73 -1.13 10.72
C LYS A 75 -28.71 -1.16 9.20
N LEU A 76 -28.08 -2.18 8.65
CA LEU A 76 -28.00 -2.42 7.22
C LEU A 76 -29.05 -3.44 6.83
N VAL A 77 -29.80 -3.19 5.77
CA VAL A 77 -30.70 -4.18 5.17
C VAL A 77 -30.08 -4.60 3.84
N LEU A 78 -29.67 -5.86 3.76
CA LEU A 78 -29.00 -6.42 2.59
C LEU A 78 -29.93 -7.40 1.89
N THR A 79 -30.00 -7.33 0.56
CA THR A 79 -30.82 -8.23 -0.25
C THR A 79 -29.93 -9.06 -1.16
N ASN A 80 -30.05 -10.38 -1.06
CA ASN A 80 -29.42 -11.32 -1.99
C ASN A 80 -30.50 -11.86 -2.95
N PRO A 81 -30.51 -11.41 -4.22
CA PRO A 81 -31.50 -11.87 -5.19
C PRO A 81 -31.18 -13.26 -5.76
N SER A 82 -29.98 -13.80 -5.51
CA SER A 82 -29.61 -15.15 -5.96
C SER A 82 -30.38 -16.22 -5.20
N GLN A 83 -30.71 -17.32 -5.86
CA GLN A 83 -31.29 -18.50 -5.21
C GLN A 83 -30.32 -19.20 -4.24
N TYR A 84 -29.02 -18.94 -4.37
CA TYR A 84 -27.99 -19.56 -3.54
C TYR A 84 -27.48 -18.60 -2.47
N THR A 85 -27.08 -19.19 -1.34
CA THR A 85 -26.35 -18.47 -0.30
C THR A 85 -25.04 -17.92 -0.86
N ALA A 86 -24.79 -16.63 -0.64
CA ALA A 86 -23.61 -15.93 -1.12
C ALA A 86 -22.72 -15.52 0.05
N ALA A 87 -21.41 -15.75 -0.09
CA ALA A 87 -20.40 -15.17 0.80
C ALA A 87 -19.97 -13.80 0.27
N ALA A 88 -19.99 -12.79 1.14
CA ALA A 88 -19.61 -11.43 0.82
C ALA A 88 -18.64 -10.86 1.85
N GLN A 89 -17.92 -9.81 1.46
CA GLN A 89 -17.10 -9.00 2.34
C GLN A 89 -17.69 -7.60 2.38
N LEU A 90 -18.01 -7.15 3.59
CA LEU A 90 -18.52 -5.82 3.87
C LEU A 90 -17.37 -4.93 4.35
N THR A 91 -17.28 -3.75 3.77
CA THR A 91 -16.45 -2.65 4.29
C THR A 91 -17.37 -1.51 4.69
N VAL A 92 -17.14 -0.97 5.88
CA VAL A 92 -17.87 0.19 6.40
C VAL A 92 -16.86 1.27 6.74
N LEU A 93 -17.01 2.44 6.13
CA LEU A 93 -16.27 3.64 6.48
C LEU A 93 -17.13 4.50 7.43
N PRO A 94 -16.56 4.98 8.55
CA PRO A 94 -15.16 4.86 8.92
C PRO A 94 -14.74 3.48 9.41
N ASP A 95 -13.58 3.01 8.93
CA ASP A 95 -13.01 1.67 9.17
C ASP A 95 -12.07 1.64 10.39
N LEU A 96 -12.43 2.34 11.47
CA LEU A 96 -11.61 2.44 12.67
C LEU A 96 -11.70 1.19 13.55
N ASP A 97 -12.88 0.98 14.13
CA ASP A 97 -13.17 -0.09 15.06
C ASP A 97 -14.65 -0.43 14.95
N ASN A 98 -14.92 -1.38 14.05
CA ASN A 98 -16.26 -1.78 13.68
C ASN A 98 -16.52 -3.18 14.22
N THR A 99 -17.63 -3.35 14.93
CA THR A 99 -18.10 -4.64 15.41
C THR A 99 -19.38 -5.00 14.67
N LEU A 100 -19.29 -6.01 13.80
CA LEU A 100 -20.44 -6.62 13.14
C LEU A 100 -21.10 -7.62 14.09
N SER A 101 -22.40 -7.49 14.28
CA SER A 101 -23.25 -8.51 14.88
C SER A 101 -24.05 -9.21 13.78
N TYR A 102 -23.94 -10.53 13.70
CA TYR A 102 -24.66 -11.36 12.74
C TYR A 102 -25.18 -12.63 13.40
N PHE A 103 -26.28 -13.18 12.86
CA PHE A 103 -26.81 -14.44 13.32
C PHE A 103 -26.08 -15.58 12.61
N ASP A 104 -25.50 -16.50 13.38
CA ASP A 104 -24.84 -17.69 12.86
C ASP A 104 -25.85 -18.85 12.86
N ASP A 105 -26.36 -19.18 11.67
CA ASP A 105 -27.35 -20.23 11.48
C ASP A 105 -26.84 -21.60 11.94
N ASP A 106 -25.54 -21.89 11.79
CA ASP A 106 -24.96 -23.18 12.17
C ASP A 106 -24.93 -23.33 13.70
N ALA A 107 -24.69 -22.22 14.42
CA ALA A 107 -24.63 -22.19 15.87
C ALA A 107 -25.95 -21.79 16.55
N GLN A 108 -26.96 -21.40 15.77
CA GLN A 108 -28.23 -20.83 16.24
C GLN A 108 -28.03 -19.70 17.26
N ALA A 109 -27.00 -18.88 17.07
CA ALA A 109 -26.59 -17.86 18.03
C ALA A 109 -26.09 -16.60 17.34
N TRP A 110 -26.34 -15.44 17.97
CA TRP A 110 -25.71 -14.19 17.55
C TRP A 110 -24.21 -14.24 17.85
N ARG A 111 -23.42 -13.89 16.84
CA ARG A 111 -21.97 -13.76 16.94
C ARG A 111 -21.54 -12.35 16.58
N THR A 112 -20.41 -11.95 17.14
CA THR A 112 -19.80 -10.66 16.85
C THR A 112 -18.44 -10.85 16.20
N ARG A 113 -18.13 -10.02 15.22
CA ARG A 113 -16.80 -9.93 14.63
C ARG A 113 -16.34 -8.48 14.60
N ARG A 114 -15.16 -8.25 15.15
CA ARG A 114 -14.54 -6.92 15.22
C ARG A 114 -13.44 -6.79 14.16
N ALA A 115 -13.45 -5.71 13.40
CA ALA A 115 -12.46 -5.40 12.37
C ALA A 115 -12.26 -3.88 12.25
N GLY A 116 -11.13 -3.48 11.72
CA GLY A 116 -10.82 -2.07 11.54
C GLY A 116 -9.36 -1.76 11.80
N VAL A 117 -8.93 -0.59 11.35
CA VAL A 117 -7.55 -0.14 11.42
C VAL A 117 -7.03 -0.18 12.86
N ALA A 118 -7.84 0.30 13.82
CA ALA A 118 -7.54 0.36 15.25
C ALA A 118 -7.70 -0.95 16.01
N VAL A 119 -8.16 -2.01 15.34
CA VAL A 119 -8.36 -3.34 15.95
C VAL A 119 -7.04 -4.12 15.87
N PRO A 120 -6.37 -4.44 16.99
CA PRO A 120 -5.08 -5.15 16.97
C PRO A 120 -5.21 -6.60 16.50
N THR A 121 -6.36 -7.23 16.80
CA THR A 121 -6.67 -8.61 16.42
C THR A 121 -7.11 -8.75 14.96
N ASP A 122 -7.32 -7.65 14.24
CA ASP A 122 -7.55 -7.69 12.79
C ASP A 122 -6.21 -7.84 12.07
N SER A 123 -5.76 -9.09 11.96
CA SER A 123 -4.49 -9.50 11.33
C SER A 123 -4.60 -9.62 9.80
N GLN A 124 -5.62 -9.02 9.19
CA GLN A 124 -5.80 -9.03 7.75
C GLN A 124 -4.88 -8.00 7.08
N ARG A 125 -4.43 -8.32 5.86
CA ARG A 125 -3.61 -7.43 5.02
C ARG A 125 -4.34 -6.12 4.71
N VAL A 126 -5.62 -6.25 4.36
CA VAL A 126 -6.59 -5.16 4.22
C VAL A 126 -7.46 -5.21 5.47
N LYS A 127 -7.35 -4.19 6.32
CA LYS A 127 -8.10 -4.11 7.58
C LYS A 127 -9.54 -3.65 7.33
N GLY A 128 -10.43 -3.90 8.29
CA GLY A 128 -11.82 -3.44 8.24
C GLY A 128 -12.77 -4.31 7.43
N LEU A 129 -12.29 -5.46 6.92
CA LEU A 129 -13.12 -6.41 6.19
C LEU A 129 -13.97 -7.27 7.15
N LEU A 130 -15.28 -7.18 6.97
CA LEU A 130 -16.29 -7.88 7.74
C LEU A 130 -16.98 -8.94 6.85
N PRO A 131 -16.65 -10.24 6.97
CA PRO A 131 -17.27 -11.27 6.17
C PRO A 131 -18.73 -11.51 6.58
N LEU A 132 -19.55 -11.78 5.58
CA LEU A 132 -20.98 -12.05 5.68
C LEU A 132 -21.34 -13.31 4.91
N ARG A 133 -22.37 -14.00 5.40
CA ARG A 133 -23.11 -15.02 4.64
C ARG A 133 -24.53 -14.48 4.45
N LEU A 134 -24.98 -14.44 3.20
CA LEU A 134 -26.28 -13.92 2.82
C LEU A 134 -27.10 -15.09 2.27
N PRO A 135 -28.19 -15.51 2.95
CA PRO A 135 -29.06 -16.57 2.45
C PRO A 135 -29.62 -16.22 1.07
N GLY A 136 -29.93 -17.25 0.26
CA GLY A 136 -30.55 -17.06 -1.05
C GLY A 136 -31.96 -16.48 -0.95
N HIS A 137 -32.35 -15.62 -1.89
CA HIS A 137 -33.65 -14.94 -1.95
C HIS A 137 -34.08 -14.27 -0.65
N ALA A 138 -33.12 -13.85 0.18
CA ALA A 138 -33.39 -13.29 1.49
C ALA A 138 -33.05 -11.80 1.55
N THR A 139 -33.81 -11.10 2.40
CA THR A 139 -33.48 -9.76 2.87
C THR A 139 -33.13 -9.86 4.36
N THR A 140 -31.87 -9.63 4.68
CA THR A 140 -31.34 -9.90 6.02
C THR A 140 -30.85 -8.59 6.67
N PRO A 141 -31.29 -8.28 7.89
CA PRO A 141 -30.75 -7.15 8.65
C PRO A 141 -29.41 -7.51 9.29
N PHE A 142 -28.45 -6.60 9.19
CA PHE A 142 -27.17 -6.67 9.90
C PHE A 142 -26.99 -5.43 10.77
N TYR A 143 -26.35 -5.60 11.91
CA TYR A 143 -26.10 -4.53 12.85
C TYR A 143 -24.60 -4.35 13.04
N ILE A 144 -24.14 -3.11 12.98
CA ILE A 144 -22.73 -2.78 13.07
C ILE A 144 -22.56 -1.64 14.04
N LEU A 145 -21.75 -1.87 15.07
CA LEU A 145 -21.33 -0.83 15.97
C LEU A 145 -20.03 -0.22 15.44
N VAL A 146 -20.12 1.01 14.96
CA VAL A 146 -18.97 1.84 14.54
C VAL A 146 -18.50 2.65 15.72
N SER A 147 -17.25 2.45 16.13
CA SER A 147 -16.62 3.21 17.21
C SER A 147 -15.58 4.18 16.63
N LEU A 148 -15.80 5.47 16.86
CA LEU A 148 -14.83 6.51 16.53
C LEU A 148 -13.78 6.56 17.63
N ASP A 149 -12.53 6.24 17.30
CA ASP A 149 -11.43 6.20 18.25
C ASP A 149 -11.24 7.58 18.93
N PRO A 150 -11.24 7.67 20.27
CA PRO A 150 -10.99 8.93 20.98
C PRO A 150 -9.58 9.50 20.72
N ARG A 151 -8.61 8.68 20.30
CA ARG A 151 -7.24 9.10 19.98
C ARG A 151 -7.11 9.70 18.58
N ALA A 152 -8.08 9.49 17.71
CA ALA A 152 -8.08 10.07 16.37
C ALA A 152 -8.46 11.56 16.43
N ALA A 153 -7.77 12.37 15.63
CA ALA A 153 -8.27 13.71 15.31
C ALA A 153 -9.55 13.56 14.47
N LEU A 154 -10.71 13.97 15.02
CA LEU A 154 -12.00 13.81 14.37
C LEU A 154 -12.51 15.12 13.76
N PRO A 155 -13.06 15.11 12.53
CA PRO A 155 -13.69 16.25 11.91
C PRO A 155 -15.12 16.46 12.44
N ALA A 156 -15.75 17.57 12.07
CA ALA A 156 -17.15 17.84 12.46
C ALA A 156 -18.16 16.83 11.87
N ALA A 157 -17.81 16.24 10.72
CA ALA A 157 -18.60 15.22 10.04
C ALA A 157 -17.68 14.22 9.37
N VAL A 158 -18.02 12.94 9.47
CA VAL A 158 -17.32 11.84 8.83
C VAL A 158 -18.30 11.17 7.88
N ARG A 159 -17.98 11.14 6.59
CA ARG A 159 -18.83 10.48 5.59
C ARG A 159 -18.98 8.99 5.93
N LEU A 160 -20.21 8.51 5.88
CA LEU A 160 -20.53 7.10 6.01
C LEU A 160 -20.54 6.48 4.61
N GLN A 161 -19.79 5.42 4.41
CA GLN A 161 -19.83 4.65 3.17
C GLN A 161 -19.86 3.17 3.48
N VAL A 162 -20.69 2.43 2.75
CA VAL A 162 -20.81 0.99 2.87
C VAL A 162 -20.55 0.39 1.49
N SER A 163 -19.63 -0.55 1.42
CA SER A 163 -19.32 -1.28 0.18
C SER A 163 -19.35 -2.78 0.42
N LEU A 164 -19.82 -3.51 -0.59
CA LEU A 164 -19.90 -4.96 -0.59
C LEU A 164 -19.13 -5.50 -1.79
N GLU A 165 -18.32 -6.52 -1.54
CA GLU A 165 -17.64 -7.30 -2.57
C GLU A 165 -17.98 -8.79 -2.37
N THR A 166 -18.04 -9.58 -3.43
CA THR A 166 -18.17 -11.04 -3.25
C THR A 166 -16.90 -11.59 -2.60
N ALA A 167 -17.04 -12.58 -1.72
CA ALA A 167 -15.87 -13.21 -1.10
C ALA A 167 -14.94 -13.85 -2.16
N ALA A 168 -15.51 -14.36 -3.26
CA ALA A 168 -14.75 -14.93 -4.37
C ALA A 168 -13.88 -13.89 -5.10
N ALA A 169 -14.41 -12.68 -5.36
CA ALA A 169 -13.65 -11.61 -5.99
C ALA A 169 -12.51 -11.13 -5.08
N ALA A 170 -12.82 -10.89 -3.80
CA ALA A 170 -11.82 -10.47 -2.81
C ALA A 170 -10.73 -11.55 -2.62
N GLN A 171 -11.11 -12.83 -2.57
CA GLN A 171 -10.17 -13.95 -2.48
C GLN A 171 -9.30 -14.07 -3.74
N LYS A 172 -9.87 -13.90 -4.93
CA LYS A 172 -9.11 -13.91 -6.19
C LYS A 172 -8.06 -12.80 -6.22
N ALA A 173 -8.45 -11.57 -5.86
CA ALA A 173 -7.52 -10.45 -5.77
C ALA A 173 -6.42 -10.71 -4.72
N SER A 174 -6.80 -11.19 -3.53
CA SER A 174 -5.85 -11.52 -2.48
C SER A 174 -4.86 -12.62 -2.90
N PHE A 175 -5.34 -13.70 -3.54
CA PHE A 175 -4.50 -14.78 -4.03
C PHE A 175 -3.52 -14.28 -5.09
N PHE A 176 -4.00 -13.49 -6.05
CA PHE A 176 -3.17 -12.89 -7.09
C PHE A 176 -2.03 -12.06 -6.51
N TYR A 177 -2.33 -11.14 -5.58
CA TYR A 177 -1.31 -10.29 -4.97
C TYR A 177 -0.35 -11.04 -4.05
N SER A 178 -0.83 -12.04 -3.31
CA SER A 178 0.05 -12.92 -2.52
C SER A 178 0.98 -13.73 -3.40
N THR A 179 0.50 -14.20 -4.55
CA THR A 179 1.31 -14.95 -5.52
C THR A 179 2.38 -14.06 -6.14
N ALA A 180 2.00 -12.86 -6.60
CA ALA A 180 2.93 -11.88 -7.16
C ALA A 180 4.03 -11.52 -6.14
N TRP A 181 3.65 -11.23 -4.89
CA TRP A 181 4.60 -10.98 -3.80
C TRP A 181 5.55 -12.15 -3.55
N ALA A 182 5.03 -13.39 -3.50
CA ALA A 182 5.85 -14.57 -3.24
C ALA A 182 6.86 -14.82 -4.37
N VAL A 183 6.46 -14.66 -5.63
CA VAL A 183 7.34 -14.76 -6.79
C VAL A 183 8.41 -13.67 -6.76
N SER A 184 8.02 -12.42 -6.50
CA SER A 184 8.95 -11.29 -6.37
C SER A 184 9.99 -11.52 -5.27
N LEU A 185 9.57 -12.00 -4.09
CA LEU A 185 10.49 -12.33 -3.00
C LEU A 185 11.39 -13.53 -3.32
N ALA A 186 10.89 -14.54 -4.02
CA ALA A 186 11.71 -15.68 -4.43
C ALA A 186 12.84 -15.23 -5.38
N ILE A 187 12.51 -14.40 -6.38
CA ILE A 187 13.48 -13.83 -7.31
C ILE A 187 14.50 -12.96 -6.57
N LEU A 188 14.05 -12.02 -5.73
CA LEU A 188 14.96 -11.18 -4.94
C LEU A 188 15.80 -12.00 -3.97
N GLY A 189 15.23 -13.03 -3.34
CA GLY A 189 15.93 -13.90 -2.42
C GLY A 189 17.05 -14.68 -3.09
N LEU A 190 16.79 -15.25 -4.27
CA LEU A 190 17.82 -15.92 -5.08
C LEU A 190 18.94 -14.97 -5.46
N LEU A 191 18.60 -13.79 -6.00
CA LEU A 191 19.61 -12.79 -6.36
C LEU A 191 20.39 -12.32 -5.12
N LEU A 192 19.72 -12.10 -3.99
CA LEU A 192 20.36 -11.69 -2.74
C LEU A 192 21.37 -12.74 -2.28
N LEU A 193 21.01 -14.03 -2.31
CA LEU A 193 21.92 -15.13 -1.96
C LEU A 193 23.14 -15.17 -2.89
N THR A 194 22.93 -15.05 -4.20
CA THR A 194 24.04 -15.01 -5.17
C THR A 194 24.98 -13.84 -4.90
N ASN A 195 24.45 -12.65 -4.66
CA ASN A 195 25.25 -11.46 -4.39
C ASN A 195 25.92 -11.50 -3.01
N LEU A 196 25.27 -12.10 -2.01
CA LEU A 196 25.87 -12.30 -0.69
C LEU A 196 27.08 -13.24 -0.77
N LEU A 197 27.00 -14.32 -1.53
CA LEU A 197 28.13 -15.22 -1.79
C LEU A 197 29.27 -14.49 -2.52
N ALA A 198 28.95 -13.70 -3.55
CA ALA A 198 29.92 -12.88 -4.24
C ALA A 198 30.59 -11.88 -3.30
N TYR A 199 29.82 -11.21 -2.43
CA TYR A 199 30.35 -10.28 -1.44
C TYR A 199 31.24 -10.97 -0.41
N VAL A 200 30.88 -12.15 0.09
CA VAL A 200 31.73 -12.91 1.02
C VAL A 200 33.08 -13.24 0.37
N ARG A 201 33.08 -13.57 -0.93
CA ARG A 201 34.30 -13.91 -1.68
C ARG A 201 35.17 -12.71 -2.03
N PHE A 202 34.58 -11.63 -2.55
CA PHE A 202 35.32 -10.49 -3.11
C PHE A 202 35.38 -9.27 -2.20
N ARG A 203 34.45 -9.16 -1.23
CA ARG A 203 34.28 -8.03 -0.30
C ARG A 203 34.26 -6.67 -0.97
N ASP A 204 33.71 -6.59 -2.17
CA ASP A 204 33.64 -5.35 -2.91
C ASP A 204 32.46 -4.47 -2.44
N ARG A 205 32.68 -3.15 -2.42
CA ARG A 205 31.68 -2.20 -1.91
C ARG A 205 30.47 -2.07 -2.83
N ILE A 206 30.64 -2.33 -4.12
CA ILE A 206 29.57 -2.21 -5.11
C ILE A 206 28.50 -3.28 -4.82
N THR A 207 28.92 -4.53 -4.64
CA THR A 207 28.04 -5.64 -4.26
C THR A 207 27.36 -5.38 -2.92
N LEU A 208 28.05 -4.79 -1.94
CA LEU A 208 27.41 -4.39 -0.68
C LEU A 208 26.26 -3.39 -0.90
N TYR A 209 26.46 -2.36 -1.73
CA TYR A 209 25.41 -1.39 -2.06
C TYR A 209 24.28 -2.01 -2.89
N TYR A 210 24.59 -2.99 -3.73
CA TYR A 210 23.61 -3.79 -4.45
C TYR A 210 22.76 -4.65 -3.51
N ILE A 211 23.39 -5.33 -2.54
CA ILE A 211 22.71 -6.07 -1.47
C ILE A 211 21.79 -5.13 -0.66
N SER A 212 22.28 -3.95 -0.28
CA SER A 212 21.46 -2.94 0.41
C SER A 212 20.22 -2.56 -0.40
N THR A 213 20.38 -2.42 -1.73
CA THR A 213 19.29 -2.11 -2.65
C THR A 213 18.26 -3.24 -2.69
N GLN A 214 18.71 -4.49 -2.76
CA GLN A 214 17.84 -5.67 -2.77
C GLN A 214 17.07 -5.83 -1.47
N VAL A 215 17.74 -5.68 -0.32
CA VAL A 215 17.08 -5.72 0.99
C VAL A 215 16.04 -4.60 1.10
N GLY A 216 16.38 -3.39 0.65
CA GLY A 216 15.41 -2.29 0.52
C GLY A 216 14.21 -2.67 -0.35
N GLY A 217 14.43 -3.27 -1.52
CA GLY A 217 13.35 -3.75 -2.41
C GLY A 217 12.45 -4.82 -1.78
N MET A 218 13.04 -5.82 -1.10
CA MET A 218 12.29 -6.88 -0.41
C MET A 218 11.41 -6.31 0.71
N LEU A 219 11.98 -5.42 1.53
CA LEU A 219 11.24 -4.75 2.60
C LEU A 219 10.13 -3.86 2.02
N TYR A 220 10.41 -3.15 0.92
CA TYR A 220 9.45 -2.25 0.28
C TYR A 220 8.24 -3.01 -0.22
N VAL A 221 8.42 -4.06 -1.04
CA VAL A 221 7.28 -4.80 -1.61
C VAL A 221 6.50 -5.53 -0.51
N THR A 222 7.18 -6.01 0.53
CA THR A 222 6.51 -6.63 1.69
C THR A 222 5.67 -5.62 2.47
N ALA A 223 6.21 -4.43 2.74
CA ALA A 223 5.50 -3.37 3.45
C ALA A 223 4.37 -2.75 2.61
N TYR A 224 4.63 -2.50 1.33
CA TYR A 224 3.68 -1.95 0.37
C TYR A 224 2.44 -2.83 0.21
N ARG A 225 2.63 -4.16 0.21
CA ARG A 225 1.52 -5.12 0.18
C ARG A 225 0.84 -5.28 1.54
N GLY A 226 1.42 -4.80 2.63
CA GLY A 226 0.86 -4.88 3.99
C GLY A 226 1.15 -6.19 4.71
N PHE A 227 2.11 -7.01 4.25
CA PHE A 227 2.42 -8.30 4.88
C PHE A 227 2.98 -8.15 6.30
N PHE A 228 3.69 -7.06 6.61
CA PHE A 228 4.16 -6.82 7.98
C PHE A 228 3.02 -6.61 8.96
N LYS A 229 1.84 -6.16 8.52
CA LYS A 229 0.65 -6.06 9.38
C LYS A 229 0.14 -7.44 9.83
N VAL A 230 0.34 -8.46 8.99
CA VAL A 230 -0.04 -9.85 9.26
C VAL A 230 1.02 -10.54 10.13
N LEU A 231 2.30 -10.35 9.78
CA LEU A 231 3.43 -10.99 10.48
C LEU A 231 3.67 -10.39 11.87
N TRP A 232 3.54 -9.07 11.99
CA TRP A 232 3.76 -8.32 13.23
C TRP A 232 2.61 -7.32 13.43
N PRO A 233 1.47 -7.78 13.98
CA PRO A 233 0.38 -6.90 14.37
C PRO A 233 0.85 -5.98 15.49
N THR A 234 1.29 -4.78 15.11
CA THR A 234 1.85 -3.76 16.00
C THR A 234 0.80 -2.72 16.34
N PRO A 235 0.93 -2.04 17.49
CA PRO A 235 0.04 -0.95 17.84
C PRO A 235 0.17 0.19 16.81
N ILE A 236 -0.91 0.95 16.68
CA ILE A 236 -0.91 2.19 15.90
C ILE A 236 -0.14 3.25 16.69
N PHE A 237 0.78 3.93 16.01
CA PHE A 237 1.48 5.08 16.58
C PHE A 237 0.64 6.35 16.52
N SER A 238 0.06 6.64 15.36
CA SER A 238 -0.81 7.80 15.13
C SER A 238 -1.92 7.49 14.13
N LEU A 239 -3.05 8.19 14.27
CA LEU A 239 -4.30 7.91 13.57
C LEU A 239 -4.96 9.22 13.14
N LEU A 240 -5.36 9.31 11.87
CA LEU A 240 -6.12 10.42 11.31
C LEU A 240 -7.40 9.88 10.68
N LEU A 241 -8.53 10.50 11.02
CA LEU A 241 -9.80 10.25 10.34
C LEU A 241 -10.23 11.51 9.57
N PRO A 242 -9.98 11.61 8.26
CA PRO A 242 -10.47 12.71 7.44
C PRO A 242 -12.01 12.67 7.27
N PRO A 243 -12.63 13.78 6.81
CA PRO A 243 -14.07 13.83 6.54
C PRO A 243 -14.57 12.80 5.51
N THR A 244 -13.69 12.22 4.69
CA THR A 244 -14.03 11.18 3.71
C THR A 244 -14.41 9.85 4.36
N GLY A 245 -14.05 9.64 5.64
CA GLY A 245 -14.27 8.39 6.36
C GLY A 245 -13.14 7.36 6.21
N LEU A 246 -12.16 7.58 5.33
CA LEU A 246 -11.05 6.65 5.16
C LEU A 246 -10.03 6.80 6.29
N SER A 247 -9.83 5.77 7.11
CA SER A 247 -8.92 5.88 8.25
C SER A 247 -7.47 5.72 7.83
N HIS A 248 -6.62 6.65 8.23
CA HIS A 248 -5.18 6.56 7.98
C HIS A 248 -4.43 6.31 9.29
N ALA A 249 -3.68 5.22 9.36
CA ALA A 249 -2.87 4.87 10.51
C ALA A 249 -1.39 4.75 10.15
N TYR A 250 -0.55 5.29 11.04
CA TYR A 250 0.88 5.10 10.99
C TYR A 250 1.25 3.94 11.91
N THR A 251 1.79 2.87 11.33
CA THR A 251 2.13 1.61 12.02
C THR A 251 3.59 1.24 11.77
N PHE A 252 4.06 0.14 12.38
CA PHE A 252 5.39 -0.39 12.10
C PHE A 252 5.58 -0.74 10.61
N ASN A 253 4.51 -1.12 9.91
CA ASN A 253 4.56 -1.34 8.46
C ASN A 253 4.97 -0.05 7.70
N ASN A 254 4.47 1.12 8.11
CA ASN A 254 4.85 2.41 7.52
C ASN A 254 6.32 2.73 7.83
N VAL A 255 6.79 2.47 9.06
CA VAL A 255 8.21 2.65 9.42
C VAL A 255 9.11 1.77 8.54
N LEU A 256 8.76 0.50 8.35
CA LEU A 256 9.50 -0.41 7.48
C LEU A 256 9.44 0.02 6.02
N MET A 257 8.31 0.57 5.56
CA MET A 257 8.20 1.14 4.22
C MET A 257 9.17 2.32 4.04
N HIS A 258 9.20 3.27 4.97
CA HIS A 258 10.14 4.40 4.93
C HIS A 258 11.62 3.96 4.98
N LEU A 259 11.94 3.03 5.88
CA LEU A 259 13.27 2.42 5.98
C LEU A 259 13.66 1.74 4.66
N SER A 260 12.72 1.01 4.04
CA SER A 260 12.97 0.26 2.81
C SER A 260 13.34 1.17 1.64
N VAL A 261 12.64 2.29 1.46
CA VAL A 261 12.95 3.28 0.42
C VAL A 261 14.28 3.96 0.73
N GLY A 262 14.59 4.24 2.01
CA GLY A 262 15.90 4.75 2.43
C GLY A 262 17.05 3.81 2.09
N LEU A 263 16.90 2.51 2.35
CA LEU A 263 17.90 1.48 2.01
C LEU A 263 18.03 1.30 0.49
N LEU A 264 16.92 1.33 -0.24
CA LEU A 264 16.88 1.20 -1.69
C LEU A 264 17.60 2.38 -2.36
N LEU A 265 17.20 3.62 -2.03
CA LEU A 265 17.83 4.82 -2.60
C LEU A 265 19.27 4.98 -2.12
N GLY A 266 19.54 4.68 -0.85
CA GLY A 266 20.89 4.67 -0.31
C GLY A 266 21.80 3.71 -1.07
N GLY A 267 21.36 2.46 -1.25
CA GLY A 267 22.06 1.46 -2.05
C GLY A 267 22.29 1.91 -3.48
N PHE A 268 21.25 2.34 -4.20
CA PHE A 268 21.37 2.80 -5.59
C PHE A 268 22.32 3.98 -5.74
N VAL A 269 22.22 4.99 -4.87
CA VAL A 269 23.10 6.16 -4.89
C VAL A 269 24.55 5.76 -4.64
N GLN A 270 24.81 4.97 -3.60
CA GLN A 270 26.19 4.57 -3.31
C GLN A 270 26.78 3.65 -4.40
N MET A 271 25.97 2.74 -4.94
CA MET A 271 26.34 1.89 -6.07
C MET A 271 26.72 2.74 -7.28
N THR A 272 25.88 3.69 -7.68
CA THR A 272 26.15 4.60 -8.82
C THR A 272 27.44 5.37 -8.63
N ARG A 273 27.65 5.91 -7.43
CA ARG A 273 28.85 6.67 -7.10
C ARG A 273 30.12 5.83 -7.17
N ALA A 274 30.06 4.60 -6.66
CA ALA A 274 31.18 3.66 -6.67
C ALA A 274 31.47 3.14 -8.08
N TYR A 275 30.44 2.64 -8.79
CA TYR A 275 30.56 2.00 -10.11
C TYR A 275 31.01 2.99 -11.19
N LEU A 276 30.44 4.20 -11.21
CA LEU A 276 30.79 5.23 -12.19
C LEU A 276 31.93 6.15 -11.71
N THR A 277 32.45 5.94 -10.51
CA THR A 277 33.51 6.77 -9.89
C THR A 277 33.18 8.28 -9.91
N THR A 278 31.92 8.62 -9.62
CA THR A 278 31.36 9.97 -9.82
C THR A 278 32.13 11.05 -9.04
N ARG A 279 32.72 10.72 -7.90
CA ARG A 279 33.50 11.66 -7.09
C ARG A 279 34.63 12.31 -7.89
N VAL A 280 35.30 11.53 -8.75
CA VAL A 280 36.44 12.00 -9.55
C VAL A 280 35.96 12.48 -10.92
N ARG A 281 35.08 11.70 -11.57
CA ARG A 281 34.73 11.93 -12.98
C ARG A 281 33.53 12.86 -13.18
N LEU A 282 32.62 12.93 -12.20
CA LEU A 282 31.36 13.69 -12.26
C LEU A 282 31.08 14.42 -10.93
N PRO A 283 31.98 15.30 -10.44
CA PRO A 283 31.93 15.80 -9.06
C PRO A 283 30.65 16.61 -8.74
N ARG A 284 30.09 17.31 -9.73
CA ARG A 284 28.82 18.04 -9.58
C ARG A 284 27.64 17.09 -9.34
N PHE A 285 27.53 16.02 -10.14
CA PHE A 285 26.51 14.99 -9.96
C PHE A 285 26.71 14.20 -8.66
N ASP A 286 27.97 13.90 -8.28
CA ASP A 286 28.27 13.28 -6.99
C ASP A 286 27.76 14.12 -5.80
N ALA A 287 28.02 15.43 -5.83
CA ALA A 287 27.53 16.35 -4.82
C ALA A 287 25.99 16.38 -4.80
N GLY A 288 25.35 16.49 -5.96
CA GLY A 288 23.89 16.44 -6.10
C GLY A 288 23.30 15.17 -5.48
N LEU A 289 23.81 14.00 -5.86
CA LEU A 289 23.34 12.71 -5.35
C LEU A 289 23.48 12.61 -3.82
N ARG A 290 24.60 13.08 -3.26
CA ARG A 290 24.81 13.09 -1.80
C ARG A 290 23.84 14.02 -1.09
N TYR A 291 23.63 15.23 -1.59
CA TYR A 291 22.74 16.20 -0.94
C TYR A 291 21.28 15.80 -1.07
N ALA A 292 20.85 15.32 -2.24
CA ALA A 292 19.50 14.83 -2.47
C ALA A 292 19.19 13.64 -1.55
N LEU A 293 20.07 12.64 -1.46
CA LEU A 293 19.90 11.50 -0.56
C LEU A 293 19.85 11.93 0.92
N ARG A 294 20.75 12.82 1.36
CA ARG A 294 20.76 13.32 2.75
C ARG A 294 19.50 14.11 3.08
N ALA A 295 19.02 14.94 2.15
CA ALA A 295 17.79 15.70 2.32
C ALA A 295 16.60 14.75 2.47
N TYR A 296 16.48 13.76 1.58
CA TYR A 296 15.48 12.70 1.66
C TYR A 296 15.53 11.97 3.01
N LEU A 297 16.68 11.39 3.39
CA LEU A 297 16.81 10.62 4.62
C LEU A 297 16.48 11.45 5.88
N ARG A 298 16.89 12.72 5.93
CA ARG A 298 16.57 13.61 7.06
C ARG A 298 15.07 13.89 7.13
N LEU A 299 14.42 14.15 5.99
CA LEU A 299 12.99 14.38 5.95
C LEU A 299 12.22 13.12 6.38
N THR A 300 12.55 11.97 5.81
CA THR A 300 11.91 10.69 6.14
C THR A 300 12.06 10.35 7.64
N VAL A 301 13.25 10.53 8.22
CA VAL A 301 13.46 10.32 9.66
C VAL A 301 12.62 11.29 10.49
N LEU A 302 12.57 12.57 10.11
CA LEU A 302 11.75 13.57 10.81
C LEU A 302 10.26 13.21 10.76
N ILE A 303 9.73 12.87 9.58
CA ILE A 303 8.34 12.44 9.38
C ILE A 303 8.06 11.21 10.25
N ALA A 304 8.93 10.20 10.20
CA ALA A 304 8.77 8.98 10.99
C ALA A 304 8.74 9.27 12.49
N LEU A 305 9.65 10.10 13.00
CA LEU A 305 9.68 10.48 14.41
C LEU A 305 8.40 11.21 14.86
N VAL A 306 7.91 12.16 14.06
CA VAL A 306 6.67 12.88 14.35
C VAL A 306 5.47 11.93 14.39
N ASN A 307 5.34 11.03 13.41
CA ASN A 307 4.25 10.06 13.39
C ASN A 307 4.34 9.03 14.52
N VAL A 308 5.55 8.60 14.89
CA VAL A 308 5.78 7.69 16.03
C VAL A 308 5.45 8.37 17.36
N SER A 309 5.64 9.70 17.46
CA SER A 309 5.29 10.47 18.66
C SER A 309 3.79 10.68 18.89
N GLY A 310 2.93 10.22 17.96
CA GLY A 310 1.48 10.31 18.07
C GLY A 310 0.81 11.34 17.17
N PHE A 311 1.56 12.17 16.45
CA PHE A 311 1.00 13.18 15.54
C PHE A 311 1.02 12.69 14.09
N TYR A 312 -0.16 12.45 13.51
CA TYR A 312 -0.26 11.94 12.14
C TYR A 312 0.06 13.04 11.11
N LEU A 313 1.29 13.00 10.57
CA LEU A 313 1.81 13.98 9.60
C LEU A 313 1.86 13.41 8.17
N GLU A 314 1.88 12.08 8.03
CA GLU A 314 2.18 11.40 6.76
C GLU A 314 1.25 11.85 5.61
N SER A 315 -0.06 12.01 5.83
CA SER A 315 -0.99 12.48 4.79
C SER A 315 -0.59 13.81 4.11
N TYR A 316 0.06 14.71 4.86
CA TYR A 316 0.48 16.01 4.34
C TYR A 316 1.87 15.96 3.69
N THR A 317 2.75 15.07 4.18
CA THR A 317 4.15 15.03 3.76
C THR A 317 4.44 14.01 2.66
N LEU A 318 3.59 13.00 2.49
CA LEU A 318 3.87 11.86 1.62
C LEU A 318 4.03 12.26 0.15
N ARG A 319 3.30 13.27 -0.34
CA ARG A 319 3.50 13.81 -1.69
C ARG A 319 4.89 14.43 -1.86
N TYR A 320 5.37 15.16 -0.85
CA TYR A 320 6.71 15.74 -0.86
C TYR A 320 7.79 14.67 -0.76
N ASP A 321 7.57 13.63 0.04
CA ASP A 321 8.46 12.46 0.12
C ASP A 321 8.60 11.81 -1.27
N ASN A 322 7.49 11.56 -1.96
CA ASN A 322 7.51 11.00 -3.32
C ASN A 322 8.17 11.92 -4.35
N LEU A 323 8.02 13.25 -4.23
CA LEU A 323 8.73 14.21 -5.08
C LEU A 323 10.24 14.17 -4.85
N LEU A 324 10.69 14.00 -3.59
CA LEU A 324 12.11 13.83 -3.30
C LEU A 324 12.66 12.51 -3.84
N VAL A 325 11.92 11.41 -3.67
CA VAL A 325 12.27 10.11 -4.28
C VAL A 325 12.42 10.27 -5.81
N LEU A 326 11.42 10.89 -6.45
CA LEU A 326 11.45 11.18 -7.89
C LEU A 326 12.67 12.02 -8.28
N GLY A 327 12.99 13.07 -7.51
CA GLY A 327 14.16 13.90 -7.74
C GLY A 327 15.48 13.13 -7.64
N VAL A 328 15.63 12.23 -6.66
CA VAL A 328 16.80 11.36 -6.51
C VAL A 328 16.92 10.41 -7.71
N LEU A 329 15.82 9.80 -8.16
CA LEU A 329 15.80 8.88 -9.30
C LEU A 329 16.13 9.58 -10.62
N LEU A 330 15.58 10.77 -10.85
CA LEU A 330 15.92 11.59 -12.02
C LEU A 330 17.40 11.98 -12.02
N LEU A 331 17.96 12.30 -10.86
CA LEU A 331 19.37 12.62 -10.73
C LEU A 331 20.28 11.40 -10.96
N LEU A 332 19.87 10.21 -10.51
CA LEU A 332 20.55 8.94 -10.81
C LEU A 332 20.58 8.68 -12.32
N LEU A 333 19.43 8.80 -12.99
CA LEU A 333 19.32 8.60 -14.43
C LEU A 333 20.16 9.63 -15.19
N ALA A 334 20.09 10.91 -14.83
CA ALA A 334 20.89 11.97 -15.42
C ALA A 334 22.40 11.70 -15.25
N THR A 335 22.82 11.23 -14.07
CA THR A 335 24.22 10.86 -13.80
C THR A 335 24.68 9.71 -14.69
N ALA A 336 23.84 8.67 -14.86
CA ALA A 336 24.14 7.53 -15.71
C ALA A 336 24.23 7.91 -17.20
N VAL A 337 23.30 8.75 -17.67
CA VAL A 337 23.31 9.28 -19.04
C VAL A 337 24.54 10.14 -19.28
N GLU A 338 24.90 11.03 -18.36
CA GLU A 338 26.09 11.87 -18.49
C GLU A 338 27.38 11.05 -18.48
N ALA A 339 27.49 10.04 -17.61
CA ALA A 339 28.59 9.09 -17.62
C ALA A 339 28.73 8.37 -18.97
N TYR A 340 27.61 7.99 -19.58
CA TYR A 340 27.59 7.36 -20.90
C TYR A 340 28.03 8.35 -22.00
N ARG A 341 27.55 9.60 -21.95
CA ARG A 341 27.95 10.66 -22.90
C ARG A 341 29.43 10.98 -22.82
N GLN A 342 30.02 10.97 -21.63
CA GLN A 342 31.46 11.14 -21.40
C GLN A 342 32.26 9.86 -21.70
N ARG A 343 31.61 8.80 -22.21
CA ARG A 343 32.23 7.53 -22.59
C ARG A 343 33.04 6.88 -21.47
N LEU A 344 32.54 6.96 -20.23
CA LEU A 344 33.19 6.27 -19.13
C LEU A 344 33.13 4.74 -19.37
N PRO A 345 34.24 4.00 -19.15
CA PRO A 345 34.37 2.59 -19.56
C PRO A 345 33.26 1.67 -19.03
N LEU A 346 32.77 1.94 -17.81
CA LEU A 346 31.74 1.12 -17.16
C LEU A 346 30.31 1.66 -17.34
N ALA A 347 30.14 2.84 -17.93
CA ALA A 347 28.81 3.45 -18.07
C ALA A 347 27.84 2.68 -18.98
N PRO A 348 28.27 2.09 -20.11
CA PRO A 348 27.37 1.28 -20.95
C PRO A 348 26.79 0.07 -20.21
N ILE A 349 27.66 -0.67 -19.50
CA ILE A 349 27.27 -1.86 -18.73
C ILE A 349 26.33 -1.45 -17.59
N TYR A 350 26.68 -0.38 -16.87
CA TYR A 350 25.85 0.15 -15.80
C TYR A 350 24.44 0.53 -16.29
N LEU A 351 24.37 1.27 -17.40
CA LEU A 351 23.10 1.74 -17.94
C LEU A 351 22.26 0.59 -18.51
N LEU A 352 22.88 -0.39 -19.16
CA LEU A 352 22.19 -1.60 -19.61
C LEU A 352 21.58 -2.38 -18.43
N ALA A 353 22.35 -2.56 -17.36
CA ALA A 353 21.91 -3.31 -16.18
C ALA A 353 20.80 -2.60 -15.40
N ASN A 354 20.81 -1.27 -15.35
CA ASN A 354 19.97 -0.49 -14.42
C ASN A 354 18.90 0.37 -15.10
N ALA A 355 18.92 0.62 -16.41
CA ALA A 355 17.97 1.52 -17.05
C ALA A 355 16.52 1.01 -16.92
N LEU A 356 16.29 -0.27 -17.18
CA LEU A 356 14.94 -0.85 -17.10
C LEU A 356 14.41 -0.87 -15.65
N PRO A 357 15.15 -1.38 -14.65
CA PRO A 357 14.72 -1.28 -13.25
C PRO A 357 14.48 0.15 -12.78
N MET A 358 15.41 1.06 -13.10
CA MET A 358 15.28 2.47 -12.73
C MET A 358 14.07 3.12 -13.40
N GLY A 359 13.75 2.74 -14.63
CA GLY A 359 12.55 3.17 -15.35
C GLY A 359 11.25 2.74 -14.65
N PHE A 360 11.15 1.48 -14.21
CA PHE A 360 9.98 1.02 -13.46
C PHE A 360 9.88 1.66 -12.07
N ILE A 361 11.00 1.83 -11.36
CA ILE A 361 11.01 2.53 -10.06
C ILE A 361 10.60 4.01 -10.26
N LEU A 362 11.07 4.66 -11.33
CA LEU A 362 10.65 6.00 -11.70
C LEU A 362 9.15 6.06 -11.98
N LEU A 363 8.59 5.10 -12.71
CA LEU A 363 7.15 5.02 -12.96
C LEU A 363 6.35 4.83 -11.68
N VAL A 364 6.82 4.01 -10.73
CA VAL A 364 6.22 3.87 -9.40
C VAL A 364 6.22 5.22 -8.68
N ALA A 365 7.35 5.94 -8.69
CA ALA A 365 7.44 7.26 -8.05
C ALA A 365 6.50 8.28 -8.70
N VAL A 366 6.45 8.35 -10.03
CA VAL A 366 5.52 9.23 -10.77
C VAL A 366 4.08 8.88 -10.44
N TYR A 367 3.74 7.58 -10.45
CA TYR A 367 2.41 7.12 -10.08
C TYR A 367 2.01 7.62 -8.69
N HIS A 368 2.88 7.49 -7.69
CA HIS A 368 2.59 7.95 -6.33
C HIS A 368 2.59 9.48 -6.16
N VAL A 369 3.16 10.24 -7.09
CA VAL A 369 3.03 11.71 -7.13
C VAL A 369 1.69 12.13 -7.74
N VAL A 370 1.20 11.39 -8.75
CA VAL A 370 0.01 11.74 -9.54
C VAL A 370 -1.28 11.17 -8.93
N VAL A 371 -1.28 9.88 -8.61
CA VAL A 371 -2.43 9.16 -8.06
C VAL A 371 -2.30 9.12 -6.55
N SER A 372 -3.18 9.86 -5.87
CA SER A 372 -3.18 10.00 -4.42
C SER A 372 -3.44 8.67 -3.67
N PHE A 373 -3.26 8.72 -2.36
CA PHE A 373 -2.79 7.66 -1.46
C PHE A 373 -3.73 6.51 -1.08
N ASP A 374 -4.94 6.43 -1.62
CA ASP A 374 -5.90 5.38 -1.24
C ASP A 374 -5.71 4.07 -2.01
N ASN A 375 -4.48 3.76 -2.40
CA ASN A 375 -4.21 2.53 -3.10
C ASN A 375 -3.77 1.45 -2.10
N ASN A 376 -4.63 0.44 -1.91
CA ASN A 376 -4.47 -0.70 -0.99
C ASN A 376 -3.34 -1.68 -1.39
N GLY A 377 -2.24 -1.14 -1.91
CA GLY A 377 -1.12 -1.91 -2.45
C GLY A 377 -1.56 -2.76 -3.63
N ASN A 378 -2.43 -2.27 -4.52
CA ASN A 378 -3.01 -3.04 -5.64
C ASN A 378 -2.22 -2.93 -6.96
N LEU A 379 -1.11 -2.17 -6.96
CA LEU A 379 -0.26 -2.00 -8.14
C LEU A 379 0.74 -3.14 -8.28
N LEU A 380 0.96 -3.58 -9.51
CA LEU A 380 2.02 -4.52 -9.89
C LEU A 380 3.34 -3.84 -10.25
N LEU A 381 3.37 -2.50 -10.34
CA LEU A 381 4.55 -1.75 -10.75
C LEU A 381 5.80 -2.07 -9.90
N PRO A 382 5.72 -2.21 -8.56
CA PRO A 382 6.88 -2.63 -7.76
C PRO A 382 7.38 -4.04 -8.10
N ASP A 383 6.48 -4.97 -8.40
CA ASP A 383 6.84 -6.33 -8.79
C ASP A 383 7.52 -6.36 -10.18
N LEU A 384 7.05 -5.54 -11.12
CA LEU A 384 7.69 -5.38 -12.42
C LEU A 384 9.10 -4.79 -12.30
N ALA A 385 9.31 -3.83 -11.40
CA ALA A 385 10.64 -3.30 -11.10
C ALA A 385 11.59 -4.42 -10.61
N ILE A 386 11.10 -5.33 -9.76
CA ILE A 386 11.87 -6.47 -9.28
C ILE A 386 12.22 -7.43 -10.42
N ILE A 387 11.25 -7.84 -11.23
CA ILE A 387 11.47 -8.77 -12.34
C ILE A 387 12.48 -8.18 -13.32
N SER A 388 12.36 -6.89 -13.62
CA SER A 388 13.30 -6.19 -14.50
C SER A 388 14.73 -6.15 -13.94
N TYR A 389 14.88 -6.12 -12.62
CA TYR A 389 16.18 -6.14 -11.95
C TYR A 389 16.89 -7.48 -12.17
N ALA A 390 16.14 -8.58 -12.10
CA ALA A 390 16.67 -9.91 -12.42
C ALA A 390 17.11 -10.01 -13.88
N LEU A 391 16.30 -9.50 -14.81
CA LEU A 391 16.63 -9.49 -16.25
C LEU A 391 17.85 -8.62 -16.55
N GLY A 392 17.92 -7.42 -15.98
CA GLY A 392 19.05 -6.51 -16.14
C GLY A 392 20.37 -7.10 -15.64
N PHE A 393 20.33 -7.78 -14.49
CA PHE A 393 21.48 -8.49 -13.95
C PHE A 393 21.93 -9.65 -14.85
N SER A 394 20.98 -10.48 -15.33
CA SER A 394 21.31 -11.59 -16.23
C SER A 394 21.92 -11.11 -17.55
N ALA A 395 21.40 -10.01 -18.12
CA ALA A 395 21.95 -9.44 -19.34
C ALA A 395 23.37 -8.91 -19.12
N ALA A 396 23.62 -8.26 -18.00
CA ALA A 396 24.94 -7.71 -17.67
C ALA A 396 26.00 -8.80 -17.44
N LEU A 397 25.63 -9.98 -16.92
CA LEU A 397 26.54 -11.12 -16.76
C LEU A 397 26.89 -11.83 -18.08
N SER A 398 26.07 -11.67 -19.10
CA SER A 398 26.29 -12.31 -20.41
C SER A 398 27.22 -11.54 -21.34
N MET A 399 27.64 -10.34 -20.94
CA MET A 399 28.59 -9.47 -21.63
C MET A 399 29.93 -9.46 -20.91
#